data_AF-H6QZ00-F1
#
_entry.id   AF-H6QZ00-F1
#
_cell.length_a   1.000
_cell.length_b   1.000
_cell.length_c   1.000
_cell.angle_alpha   90.00
_cell.angle_beta   90.00
_cell.angle_gamma   90.00
#
_symmetry.space_group_name_H-M   'P 1'
#
loop_
_entity.id
_entity.type
_entity.pdbx_description
1 polymer ?
#
loop_
_entity_poly.entity_id
_entity_poly.type
_entity_poly.pdbx_seq_one_letter_code
_entity_poly.pdbx_strand_id
1 'polypeptide(L)'
;MVEKKPPTPQQVELLQTRADLAADYAEAKDGGDTETMDAIREVVASLDEELRASGIRGRLPSLDPEVKATRKRSTKRRQAAPDLPVKKVSKATIGREYAGKYRPSMFLTLTLPSYGRIGPDGAPVDPESYDYRQAARDIIHFAALYDRFIQNYRRATGRDIQYFATMEPQKRGAPHLHVGVRGSDPRALIKQVAAATYHQVWWPHFDREVYSDGRMPYWDHQQQRFLDPDTKEPVPTWTEVLDLMDSVDDLEPAHVIRFGTQIDVKGILGGTPEADRHIGYLTKYLTKSISEVIEPQSQRAADHYDRLHAELCRTPCSPTCGIWFRYGVVPKNAKAKTIPGVCKGKAHRRETLGLRGRRVLVSRKWTGKDLADHRADRAEFVRQRLEDAGISKAETANWTISPAEPGDPNVPPREHLIMSMVSQKIAWDAEYTRAQLAAAEATATPPDVQHGPTNHAAA
;
A
#
# COMPACT_ATOMS: atom_id res chain seq x y z
N MET A 1 -11.55 -18.34 7.29
CA MET A 1 -12.68 -17.64 7.98
C MET A 1 -12.55 -17.85 9.47
N VAL A 2 -12.20 -16.81 10.24
CA VAL A 2 -12.31 -16.88 11.72
C VAL A 2 -13.80 -17.01 12.04
N GLU A 3 -14.18 -18.15 12.60
CA GLU A 3 -15.54 -18.40 13.06
C GLU A 3 -15.89 -17.33 14.09
N LYS A 4 -16.83 -16.45 13.74
CA LYS A 4 -17.29 -15.40 14.64
C LYS A 4 -18.17 -16.07 15.68
N LYS A 5 -17.73 -16.06 16.94
CA LYS A 5 -18.60 -16.48 18.04
C LYS A 5 -19.87 -15.64 18.01
N PRO A 6 -21.06 -16.24 18.15
CA PRO A 6 -22.30 -15.48 18.28
C PRO A 6 -22.23 -14.58 19.52
N PRO A 7 -22.93 -13.43 19.52
CA PRO A 7 -22.96 -12.55 20.68
C PRO A 7 -23.58 -13.27 21.88
N THR A 8 -23.05 -13.01 23.07
CA THR A 8 -23.63 -13.54 24.31
C THR A 8 -24.96 -12.84 24.63
N PRO A 9 -25.86 -13.45 25.41
CA PRO A 9 -27.09 -12.78 25.85
C PRO A 9 -26.84 -11.42 26.51
N GLN A 10 -25.81 -11.34 27.36
CA GLN A 10 -25.39 -10.09 28.01
C GLN A 10 -24.93 -9.02 26.99
N GLN A 11 -24.20 -9.40 25.94
CA GLN A 11 -23.80 -8.46 24.88
C GLN A 11 -24.99 -7.94 24.09
N VAL A 12 -26.02 -8.78 23.87
CA VAL A 12 -27.26 -8.37 23.20
C VAL A 12 -28.02 -7.37 24.07
N GLU A 13 -28.17 -7.67 25.36
CA GLU A 13 -28.87 -6.82 26.32
C GLU A 13 -28.20 -5.44 26.45
N LEU A 14 -26.90 -5.39 26.72
CA LEU A 14 -26.15 -4.13 26.83
C LEU A 14 -26.25 -3.28 25.55
N LEU A 15 -26.25 -3.92 24.37
CA LEU A 15 -26.37 -3.21 23.10
C LEU A 15 -27.79 -2.70 22.86
N GLN A 16 -28.82 -3.43 23.29
CA GLN A 16 -30.21 -2.99 23.25
C GLN A 16 -30.42 -1.78 24.16
N THR A 17 -30.00 -1.84 25.42
CA THR A 17 -30.10 -0.72 26.37
C THR A 17 -29.41 0.52 25.84
N ARG A 18 -28.22 0.37 25.24
CA ARG A 18 -27.51 1.48 24.62
C ARG A 18 -28.23 2.05 23.40
N ALA A 19 -28.95 1.22 22.63
CA ALA A 19 -29.73 1.67 21.49
C ALA A 19 -30.98 2.44 21.92
N ASP A 20 -31.65 1.99 22.99
CA ASP A 20 -32.80 2.67 23.58
C ASP A 20 -32.40 4.04 24.13
N LEU A 21 -31.31 4.12 24.90
CA LEU A 21 -30.76 5.40 25.37
C LEU A 21 -30.36 6.34 24.22
N ALA A 22 -29.93 5.80 23.07
CA ALA A 22 -29.65 6.63 21.91
C ALA A 22 -30.92 7.20 21.25
N ALA A 23 -32.05 6.49 21.32
CA ALA A 23 -33.35 6.99 20.89
C ALA A 23 -33.87 8.06 21.85
N ASP A 24 -33.79 7.81 23.16
CA ASP A 24 -34.16 8.77 24.21
C ASP A 24 -33.32 10.05 24.11
N TYR A 25 -32.03 9.90 23.81
CA TYR A 25 -31.13 11.02 23.55
C TYR A 25 -31.58 11.86 22.35
N ALA A 26 -32.02 11.21 21.26
CA ALA A 26 -32.49 11.90 20.07
C ALA A 26 -33.80 12.67 20.35
N GLU A 27 -34.71 12.08 21.12
CA GLU A 27 -35.96 12.74 21.55
C GLU A 27 -35.68 13.94 22.46
N ALA A 28 -34.80 13.77 23.47
CA ALA A 28 -34.37 14.86 24.34
C ALA A 28 -33.72 16.01 23.55
N LYS A 29 -32.90 15.66 22.56
CA LYS A 29 -32.25 16.62 21.66
C LYS A 29 -33.25 17.38 20.78
N ASP A 30 -34.24 16.68 20.21
CA ASP A 30 -35.30 17.31 19.40
C ASP A 30 -36.20 18.22 20.27
N GLY A 31 -36.39 17.86 21.54
CA GLY A 31 -37.09 18.67 22.54
C GLY A 31 -36.26 19.80 23.16
N GLY A 32 -34.95 19.85 22.93
CA GLY A 32 -34.04 20.84 23.51
C GLY A 32 -33.75 20.65 25.01
N ASP A 33 -34.00 19.45 25.55
CA ASP A 33 -33.79 19.12 26.97
C ASP A 33 -32.33 18.72 27.21
N THR A 34 -31.52 19.73 27.53
CA THR A 34 -30.07 19.55 27.75
C THR A 34 -29.74 18.76 29.01
N GLU A 35 -30.60 18.78 30.03
CA GLU A 35 -30.36 18.07 31.29
C GLU A 35 -30.48 16.55 31.08
N THR A 36 -31.56 16.13 30.40
CA THR A 36 -31.75 14.73 30.02
C THR A 36 -30.66 14.25 29.07
N MET A 37 -30.22 15.09 28.13
CA MET A 37 -29.09 14.76 27.24
C MET A 37 -27.79 14.47 28.00
N ASP A 38 -27.43 15.29 28.98
CA ASP A 38 -26.20 15.11 29.75
C ASP A 38 -26.27 13.88 30.67
N ALA A 39 -27.43 13.62 31.29
CA ALA A 39 -27.65 12.39 32.06
C ALA A 39 -27.49 11.13 31.19
N ILE A 40 -28.07 11.13 29.99
CA ILE A 40 -27.95 9.98 29.06
C ILE A 40 -26.51 9.78 28.60
N ARG A 41 -25.74 10.86 28.37
CA ARG A 41 -24.31 10.76 27.98
C ARG A 41 -23.49 10.03 29.04
N GLU A 42 -23.72 10.30 30.31
CA GLU A 42 -23.03 9.64 31.42
C GLU A 42 -23.33 8.14 31.45
N VAL A 43 -24.61 7.77 31.35
CA VAL A 43 -25.05 6.36 31.35
C VAL A 43 -24.50 5.62 30.14
N VAL A 44 -24.55 6.22 28.95
CA VAL A 44 -23.99 5.62 27.72
C VAL A 44 -22.47 5.46 27.82
N ALA A 45 -21.76 6.37 28.49
CA ALA A 45 -20.32 6.22 28.69
C ALA A 45 -19.97 4.99 29.56
N SER A 46 -20.76 4.72 30.61
CA SER A 46 -20.63 3.50 31.43
C SER A 46 -20.94 2.24 30.62
N LEU A 47 -22.07 2.22 29.91
CA LEU A 47 -22.46 1.08 29.07
C LEU A 47 -21.45 0.79 27.96
N ASP A 48 -20.85 1.83 27.36
CA ASP A 48 -19.81 1.67 26.36
C ASP A 48 -18.55 1.00 26.95
N GLU A 49 -18.22 1.26 28.21
CA GLU A 49 -17.11 0.59 28.90
C GLU A 49 -17.42 -0.88 29.18
N GLU A 50 -18.64 -1.19 29.65
CA GLU A 50 -19.11 -2.55 29.86
C GLU A 50 -19.16 -3.36 28.55
N LEU A 51 -19.64 -2.75 27.47
CA LEU A 51 -19.64 -3.35 26.13
C LEU A 51 -18.22 -3.67 25.66
N ARG A 52 -17.23 -2.79 25.92
CA ARG A 52 -15.82 -3.07 25.60
C ARG A 52 -15.25 -4.20 26.47
N ALA A 53 -15.52 -4.18 27.77
CA ALA A 53 -15.09 -5.21 28.71
C ALA A 53 -15.67 -6.59 28.36
N SER A 54 -16.89 -6.64 27.85
CA SER A 54 -17.53 -7.88 27.36
C SER A 54 -16.88 -8.47 26.11
N GLY A 55 -15.94 -7.76 25.47
CA GLY A 55 -15.20 -8.22 24.30
C GLY A 55 -15.85 -7.91 22.95
N ILE A 56 -16.84 -7.01 22.88
CA ILE A 56 -17.37 -6.52 21.60
C ILE A 56 -16.27 -5.82 20.81
N ARG A 57 -16.17 -6.16 19.53
CA ARG A 57 -15.21 -5.58 18.59
C ARG A 57 -15.90 -4.54 17.70
N GLY A 58 -15.32 -3.35 17.63
CA GLY A 58 -15.79 -2.27 16.76
C GLY A 58 -15.82 -0.94 17.49
N ARG A 59 -16.08 0.14 16.76
CA ARG A 59 -16.31 1.46 17.35
C ARG A 59 -17.82 1.65 17.50
N LEU A 60 -18.27 1.94 18.72
CA LEU A 60 -19.67 2.28 18.99
C LEU A 60 -19.97 3.71 18.46
N PRO A 61 -21.13 3.96 17.83
CA PRO A 61 -21.48 5.28 17.32
C PRO A 61 -21.63 6.33 18.43
N SER A 62 -21.15 7.55 18.19
CA SER A 62 -21.39 8.69 19.11
C SER A 62 -22.87 9.08 19.11
N LEU A 63 -23.41 9.51 20.26
CA LEU A 63 -24.76 10.09 20.38
C LEU A 63 -24.89 11.39 19.57
N ASP A 64 -23.85 12.21 19.58
CA ASP A 64 -23.70 13.37 18.70
C ASP A 64 -22.60 13.11 17.69
N PRO A 65 -22.92 12.58 16.50
CA PRO A 65 -21.99 12.63 15.40
C PRO A 65 -21.89 14.08 14.91
N GLU A 66 -20.68 14.64 14.88
CA GLU A 66 -20.44 15.85 14.08
C GLU A 66 -20.91 15.57 12.64
N VAL A 67 -21.90 16.31 12.16
CA VAL A 67 -22.35 16.25 10.76
C VAL A 67 -21.24 16.88 9.91
N LYS A 68 -20.24 16.08 9.57
CA LYS A 68 -19.22 16.49 8.60
C LYS A 68 -19.89 16.50 7.24
N ALA A 69 -20.13 17.69 6.71
CA ALA A 69 -20.53 17.85 5.31
C ALA A 69 -19.62 16.97 4.45
N THR A 70 -20.22 16.05 3.71
CA THR A 70 -19.44 15.16 2.83
C THR A 70 -18.80 16.04 1.76
N ARG A 71 -17.46 16.09 1.74
CA ARG A 71 -16.71 16.91 0.79
C ARG A 71 -17.14 16.60 -0.65
N LYS A 72 -17.81 17.57 -1.29
CA LYS A 72 -18.30 17.47 -2.66
C LYS A 72 -17.14 17.79 -3.61
N ARG A 73 -16.45 16.76 -4.06
CA ARG A 73 -15.41 16.91 -5.09
C ARG A 73 -16.03 16.85 -6.46
N SER A 74 -15.50 17.64 -7.39
CA SER A 74 -15.88 17.56 -8.80
C SER A 74 -15.75 16.13 -9.31
N THR A 75 -16.89 15.54 -9.66
CA THR A 75 -17.00 14.24 -10.34
C THR A 75 -16.99 14.40 -11.85
N LYS A 76 -16.80 15.63 -12.36
CA LYS A 76 -16.83 15.95 -13.79
C LYS A 76 -15.76 15.13 -14.49
N ARG A 77 -16.22 14.14 -15.26
CA ARG A 77 -15.35 13.29 -16.07
C ARG A 77 -14.70 14.16 -17.13
N ARG A 78 -13.37 14.07 -17.28
CA ARG A 78 -12.68 14.80 -18.36
C ARG A 78 -13.17 14.25 -19.69
N GLN A 79 -13.77 15.11 -20.51
CA GLN A 79 -14.37 14.76 -21.81
C GLN A 79 -13.34 14.17 -22.80
N ALA A 80 -12.05 14.43 -22.59
CA ALA A 80 -10.96 13.89 -23.41
C ALA A 80 -10.65 12.40 -23.16
N ALA A 81 -11.22 11.75 -22.14
CA ALA A 81 -10.96 10.34 -21.86
C ALA A 81 -11.93 9.42 -22.65
N PRO A 82 -11.44 8.37 -23.32
CA PRO A 82 -12.30 7.43 -24.04
C PRO A 82 -13.40 6.83 -23.17
N ASP A 83 -14.58 6.64 -23.75
CA ASP A 83 -15.66 5.87 -23.12
C ASP A 83 -15.26 4.42 -22.95
N LEU A 84 -15.57 3.88 -21.77
CA LEU A 84 -15.35 2.47 -21.48
C LEU A 84 -16.69 1.75 -21.53
N PRO A 85 -16.73 0.52 -22.10
CA PRO A 85 -17.92 -0.30 -22.04
C PRO A 85 -18.26 -0.57 -20.58
N VAL A 86 -19.55 -0.67 -20.26
CA VAL A 86 -20.01 -1.09 -18.94
C VAL A 86 -20.74 -2.41 -19.13
N LYS A 87 -20.23 -3.47 -18.49
CA LYS A 87 -20.85 -4.79 -18.51
C LYS A 87 -21.54 -5.08 -17.19
N LYS A 88 -22.61 -5.89 -17.24
CA LYS A 88 -23.28 -6.41 -16.04
C LYS A 88 -22.27 -7.19 -15.19
N VAL A 89 -22.24 -6.89 -13.89
CA VAL A 89 -21.33 -7.56 -12.96
C VAL A 89 -21.73 -9.03 -12.83
N SER A 90 -20.75 -9.91 -13.02
CA SER A 90 -20.89 -11.36 -12.86
C SER A 90 -20.10 -11.85 -11.64
N LYS A 91 -20.45 -13.02 -11.11
CA LYS A 91 -19.68 -13.69 -10.05
C LYS A 91 -18.37 -14.31 -10.58
N ALA A 92 -18.14 -14.28 -11.90
CA ALA A 92 -16.96 -14.87 -12.51
C ALA A 92 -15.70 -14.05 -12.19
N THR A 93 -14.64 -14.74 -11.77
CA THR A 93 -13.36 -14.13 -11.38
C THR A 93 -12.22 -14.52 -12.32
N ILE A 94 -12.36 -15.62 -13.05
CA ILE A 94 -11.46 -16.06 -14.12
C ILE A 94 -12.09 -15.89 -15.51
N GLY A 95 -11.27 -15.72 -16.54
CA GLY A 95 -11.76 -15.56 -17.91
C GLY A 95 -12.45 -16.81 -18.45
N ARG A 96 -13.06 -16.67 -19.64
CA ARG A 96 -13.78 -17.77 -20.29
C ARG A 96 -12.83 -18.91 -20.69
N GLU A 97 -13.37 -20.11 -20.65
CA GLU A 97 -12.75 -21.29 -21.22
C GLU A 97 -13.08 -21.37 -22.72
N TYR A 98 -12.13 -21.85 -23.51
CA TYR A 98 -12.28 -22.04 -24.95
C TYR A 98 -12.19 -23.53 -25.27
N ALA A 99 -13.11 -24.00 -26.12
CA ALA A 99 -13.18 -25.38 -26.58
C ALA A 99 -13.11 -26.43 -25.44
N GLY A 100 -13.68 -26.12 -24.27
CA GLY A 100 -13.77 -27.04 -23.13
C GLY A 100 -12.45 -27.35 -22.41
N LYS A 101 -11.34 -26.71 -22.78
CA LYS A 101 -10.02 -27.03 -22.21
C LYS A 101 -9.04 -25.86 -22.13
N TYR A 102 -9.08 -24.91 -23.06
CA TYR A 102 -8.08 -23.86 -23.12
C TYR A 102 -8.48 -22.69 -22.22
N ARG A 103 -7.61 -22.34 -21.28
CA ARG A 103 -7.77 -21.23 -20.34
C ARG A 103 -6.62 -20.23 -20.51
N PRO A 104 -6.64 -19.41 -21.57
CA PRO A 104 -5.60 -18.43 -21.80
C PRO A 104 -5.64 -17.33 -20.72
N SER A 105 -4.45 -16.89 -20.34
CA SER A 105 -4.19 -15.76 -19.45
C SER A 105 -3.64 -14.59 -20.27
N MET A 106 -3.51 -13.43 -19.62
CA MET A 106 -2.84 -12.27 -20.23
C MET A 106 -1.64 -11.84 -19.42
N PHE A 107 -0.67 -11.27 -20.11
CA PHE A 107 0.44 -10.55 -19.51
C PHE A 107 0.46 -9.13 -20.04
N LEU A 108 0.38 -8.18 -19.11
CA LEU A 108 0.33 -6.75 -19.41
C LEU A 108 1.62 -6.10 -18.92
N THR A 109 2.17 -5.20 -19.75
CA THR A 109 3.19 -4.26 -19.29
C THR A 109 2.64 -2.84 -19.36
N LEU A 110 2.51 -2.19 -18.21
CA LEU A 110 2.00 -0.83 -18.07
C LEU A 110 3.15 0.11 -17.66
N THR A 111 3.28 1.23 -18.35
CA THR A 111 4.39 2.18 -18.15
C THR A 111 3.87 3.61 -18.00
N LEU A 112 4.60 4.43 -17.26
CA LEU A 112 4.41 5.88 -17.21
C LEU A 112 4.84 6.54 -18.55
N PRO A 113 4.34 7.75 -18.86
CA PRO A 113 4.76 8.49 -20.04
C PRO A 113 6.26 8.83 -20.02
N SER A 114 6.78 9.28 -21.16
CA SER A 114 8.14 9.83 -21.25
C SER A 114 8.17 11.25 -20.69
N TYR A 115 9.30 11.62 -20.08
CA TYR A 115 9.56 12.97 -19.54
C TYR A 115 10.69 13.68 -20.28
N GLY A 116 11.22 13.05 -21.33
CA GLY A 116 12.37 13.51 -22.10
C GLY A 116 13.02 12.34 -22.81
N ARG A 117 13.87 12.62 -23.80
CA ARG A 117 14.59 11.57 -24.53
C ARG A 117 15.62 10.91 -23.61
N ILE A 118 15.65 9.58 -23.56
CA ILE A 118 16.58 8.80 -22.74
C ILE A 118 17.62 8.07 -23.60
N GLY A 119 18.83 7.90 -23.05
CA GLY A 119 19.89 7.08 -23.60
C GLY A 119 19.76 5.59 -23.22
N PRO A 120 20.68 4.74 -23.71
CA PRO A 120 20.67 3.30 -23.45
C PRO A 120 20.96 2.92 -21.98
N ASP A 121 21.62 3.81 -21.25
CA ASP A 121 21.90 3.73 -19.81
C ASP A 121 20.72 4.22 -18.95
N GLY A 122 19.66 4.76 -19.56
CA GLY A 122 18.47 5.27 -18.87
C GLY A 122 18.56 6.74 -18.47
N ALA A 123 19.73 7.37 -18.60
CA ALA A 123 19.89 8.80 -18.34
C ALA A 123 19.26 9.63 -19.46
N PRO A 124 18.75 10.84 -19.18
CA PRO A 124 18.30 11.77 -20.20
C PRO A 124 19.44 12.11 -21.17
N VAL A 125 19.08 12.27 -22.44
CA VAL A 125 20.00 12.81 -23.46
C VAL A 125 20.34 14.25 -23.13
N ASP A 126 19.33 15.03 -22.73
CA ASP A 126 19.48 16.38 -22.19
C ASP A 126 18.82 16.43 -20.81
N PRO A 127 19.62 16.48 -19.73
CA PRO A 127 19.12 16.59 -18.36
C PRO A 127 18.41 17.91 -18.04
N GLU A 128 18.63 18.99 -18.77
CA GLU A 128 18.02 20.29 -18.48
C GLU A 128 16.58 20.39 -19.00
N SER A 129 16.29 19.74 -20.13
CA SER A 129 14.93 19.65 -20.68
C SER A 129 14.10 18.46 -20.16
N TYR A 130 14.69 17.59 -19.33
CA TYR A 130 13.97 16.47 -18.75
C TYR A 130 13.02 16.94 -17.63
N ASP A 131 11.74 16.59 -17.74
CA ASP A 131 10.70 17.01 -16.79
C ASP A 131 10.73 16.16 -15.52
N TYR A 132 11.69 16.46 -14.63
CA TYR A 132 11.82 15.81 -13.32
C TYR A 132 10.61 16.04 -12.42
N ARG A 133 9.95 17.20 -12.55
CA ARG A 133 8.79 17.55 -11.73
C ARG A 133 7.62 16.63 -12.05
N GLN A 134 7.26 16.49 -13.33
CA GLN A 134 6.23 15.56 -13.77
C GLN A 134 6.62 14.11 -13.42
N ALA A 135 7.89 13.74 -13.62
CA ALA A 135 8.39 12.41 -13.29
C ALA A 135 8.18 12.07 -11.80
N ALA A 136 8.63 12.95 -10.89
CA ALA A 136 8.50 12.75 -9.45
C ALA A 136 7.03 12.65 -9.02
N ARG A 137 6.17 13.56 -9.53
CA ARG A 137 4.73 13.54 -9.24
C ARG A 137 4.06 12.24 -9.71
N ASP A 138 4.35 11.81 -10.94
CA ASP A 138 3.80 10.58 -11.47
C ASP A 138 4.27 9.36 -10.67
N ILE A 139 5.55 9.28 -10.30
CA ILE A 139 6.09 8.20 -9.48
C ILE A 139 5.33 8.09 -8.15
N ILE A 140 5.13 9.22 -7.44
CA ILE A 140 4.42 9.26 -6.16
C ILE A 140 2.98 8.75 -6.29
N HIS A 141 2.30 9.09 -7.39
CA HIS A 141 0.88 8.80 -7.59
C HIS A 141 0.60 7.52 -8.40
N PHE A 142 1.64 6.82 -8.87
CA PHE A 142 1.52 5.64 -9.74
C PHE A 142 0.66 4.52 -9.15
N ALA A 143 0.79 4.24 -7.85
CA ALA A 143 -0.04 3.22 -7.19
C ALA A 143 -1.54 3.54 -7.30
N ALA A 144 -1.93 4.81 -7.16
CA ALA A 144 -3.32 5.24 -7.28
C ALA A 144 -3.82 5.15 -8.73
N LEU A 145 -2.95 5.42 -9.71
CA LEU A 145 -3.25 5.19 -11.13
C LEU A 145 -3.54 3.71 -11.40
N TYR A 146 -2.71 2.80 -10.86
CA TYR A 146 -2.91 1.36 -11.03
C TYR A 146 -4.19 0.85 -10.36
N ASP A 147 -4.52 1.34 -9.16
CA ASP A 147 -5.80 1.00 -8.52
C ASP A 147 -6.99 1.40 -9.39
N ARG A 148 -6.91 2.57 -10.05
CA ARG A 148 -7.93 3.02 -11.01
C ARG A 148 -7.96 2.15 -12.28
N PHE A 149 -6.82 1.69 -12.76
CA PHE A 149 -6.75 0.75 -13.88
C PHE A 149 -7.52 -0.53 -13.58
N ILE A 150 -7.28 -1.15 -12.42
CA ILE A 150 -7.98 -2.38 -12.01
C ILE A 150 -9.49 -2.14 -11.85
N GLN A 151 -9.90 -1.00 -11.29
CA GLN A 151 -11.32 -0.65 -11.18
C GLN A 151 -11.98 -0.52 -12.56
N ASN A 152 -11.34 0.21 -13.47
CA ASN A 152 -11.81 0.39 -14.84
C ASN A 152 -11.86 -0.93 -15.60
N TYR A 153 -10.85 -1.79 -15.43
CA TYR A 153 -10.80 -3.09 -16.07
C TYR A 153 -11.91 -4.02 -15.56
N ARG A 154 -12.19 -4.03 -14.25
CA ARG A 154 -13.33 -4.76 -13.67
C ARG A 154 -14.66 -4.26 -14.21
N ARG A 155 -14.85 -2.94 -14.31
CA ARG A 155 -16.06 -2.31 -14.87
C ARG A 155 -16.25 -2.66 -16.35
N ALA A 156 -15.17 -2.62 -17.13
CA ALA A 156 -15.18 -2.90 -18.57
C ALA A 156 -15.44 -4.37 -18.90
N THR A 157 -15.02 -5.28 -18.02
CA THR A 157 -15.22 -6.73 -18.20
C THR A 157 -16.45 -7.27 -17.49
N GLY A 158 -16.98 -6.57 -16.49
CA GLY A 158 -18.07 -7.07 -15.63
C GLY A 158 -17.61 -8.24 -14.75
N ARG A 159 -16.31 -8.35 -14.47
CA ARG A 159 -15.70 -9.45 -13.71
C ARG A 159 -14.80 -8.93 -12.62
N ASP A 160 -14.77 -9.62 -11.49
CA ASP A 160 -13.77 -9.39 -10.45
C ASP A 160 -12.47 -10.11 -10.83
N ILE A 161 -11.71 -9.48 -11.74
CA ILE A 161 -10.50 -10.04 -12.33
C ILE A 161 -9.49 -10.48 -11.25
N GLN A 162 -8.90 -11.65 -11.46
CA GLN A 162 -7.77 -12.11 -10.66
C GLN A 162 -6.46 -11.75 -11.38
N TYR A 163 -5.56 -11.12 -10.65
CA TYR A 163 -4.25 -10.71 -11.15
C TYR A 163 -3.14 -10.90 -10.10
N PHE A 164 -1.93 -10.99 -10.62
CA PHE A 164 -0.67 -10.88 -9.90
C PHE A 164 0.19 -9.86 -10.63
N ALA A 165 0.63 -8.83 -9.93
CA ALA A 165 1.44 -7.78 -10.53
C ALA A 165 2.70 -7.49 -9.74
N THR A 166 3.77 -7.18 -10.44
CA THR A 166 5.02 -6.70 -9.88
C THR A 166 5.39 -5.34 -10.45
N MET A 167 5.80 -4.45 -9.55
CA MET A 167 6.27 -3.11 -9.86
C MET A 167 7.79 -3.08 -9.86
N GLU A 168 8.35 -2.48 -10.91
CA GLU A 168 9.77 -2.40 -11.17
C GLU A 168 10.16 -1.01 -11.64
N PRO A 169 11.34 -0.49 -11.27
CA PRO A 169 11.89 0.70 -11.92
C PRO A 169 12.39 0.35 -13.32
N GLN A 170 12.09 1.20 -14.30
CA GLN A 170 12.83 1.24 -15.55
C GLN A 170 14.22 1.84 -15.32
N LYS A 171 15.15 1.67 -16.27
CA LYS A 171 16.49 2.31 -16.21
C LYS A 171 16.44 3.83 -15.98
N ARG A 172 15.35 4.50 -16.38
CA ARG A 172 15.10 5.93 -16.14
C ARG A 172 14.45 6.26 -14.78
N GLY A 173 14.41 5.32 -13.84
CA GLY A 173 13.78 5.47 -12.51
C GLY A 173 12.25 5.40 -12.47
N ALA A 174 11.55 5.58 -13.60
CA ALA A 174 10.09 5.53 -13.65
C ALA A 174 9.54 4.11 -13.38
N PRO A 175 8.49 3.95 -12.56
CA PRO A 175 7.85 2.67 -12.35
C PRO A 175 7.19 2.13 -13.62
N HIS A 176 7.26 0.82 -13.77
CA HIS A 176 6.47 0.03 -14.68
C HIS A 176 5.90 -1.20 -13.96
N LEU A 177 4.82 -1.76 -14.49
CA LEU A 177 4.15 -2.93 -13.93
C LEU A 177 4.15 -4.07 -14.94
N HIS A 178 4.50 -5.25 -14.47
CA HIS A 178 4.19 -6.51 -15.12
C HIS A 178 2.98 -7.13 -14.43
N VAL A 179 1.95 -7.48 -15.19
CA VAL A 179 0.67 -7.97 -14.64
C VAL A 179 0.26 -9.26 -15.34
N GLY A 180 0.27 -10.37 -14.60
CA GLY A 180 -0.40 -11.60 -15.00
C GLY A 180 -1.87 -11.54 -14.63
N VAL A 181 -2.76 -11.76 -15.59
CA VAL A 181 -4.22 -11.77 -15.41
C VAL A 181 -4.77 -13.14 -15.77
N ARG A 182 -5.60 -13.72 -14.89
CA ARG A 182 -6.30 -14.98 -15.18
C ARG A 182 -7.49 -14.74 -16.08
N GLY A 183 -7.36 -15.16 -17.32
CA GLY A 183 -8.34 -14.95 -18.37
C GLY A 183 -7.80 -14.11 -19.52
N SER A 184 -8.55 -14.12 -20.62
CA SER A 184 -8.26 -13.34 -21.82
C SER A 184 -9.37 -12.34 -22.11
N ASP A 185 -9.00 -11.12 -22.48
CA ASP A 185 -9.86 -10.07 -22.98
C ASP A 185 -9.26 -9.48 -24.27
N PRO A 186 -10.05 -8.85 -25.16
CA PRO A 186 -9.53 -8.27 -26.40
C PRO A 186 -8.43 -7.24 -26.14
N ARG A 187 -7.31 -7.31 -26.90
CA ARG A 187 -6.20 -6.35 -26.78
C ARG A 187 -6.66 -4.89 -26.92
N ALA A 188 -7.60 -4.64 -27.83
CA ALA A 188 -8.19 -3.32 -28.03
C ALA A 188 -8.89 -2.79 -26.76
N LEU A 189 -9.59 -3.66 -26.04
CA LEU A 189 -10.25 -3.30 -24.78
C LEU A 189 -9.22 -2.89 -23.72
N ILE A 190 -8.12 -3.64 -23.58
CA ILE A 190 -7.09 -3.31 -22.59
C ILE A 190 -6.41 -1.98 -22.91
N LYS A 191 -6.08 -1.74 -24.18
CA LYS A 191 -5.51 -0.45 -24.62
C LYS A 191 -6.48 0.71 -24.34
N GLN A 192 -7.78 0.52 -24.59
CA GLN A 192 -8.82 1.50 -24.30
C GLN A 192 -8.95 1.75 -22.78
N VAL A 193 -8.94 0.69 -21.95
CA VAL A 193 -8.95 0.81 -20.48
C VAL A 193 -7.76 1.62 -19.98
N ALA A 194 -6.55 1.33 -20.47
CA ALA A 194 -5.36 2.06 -20.06
C ALA A 194 -5.41 3.53 -20.51
N ALA A 195 -5.82 3.79 -21.76
CA ALA A 195 -5.96 5.15 -22.29
C ALA A 195 -7.03 5.99 -21.56
N ALA A 196 -8.11 5.36 -21.10
CA ALA A 196 -9.15 6.00 -20.30
C ALA A 196 -8.81 6.12 -18.81
N THR A 197 -7.75 5.45 -18.34
CA THR A 197 -7.35 5.49 -16.94
C THR A 197 -6.51 6.71 -16.63
N TYR A 198 -7.00 7.52 -15.70
CA TYR A 198 -6.27 8.63 -15.11
C TYR A 198 -6.56 8.71 -13.60
N HIS A 199 -5.67 9.36 -12.86
CA HIS A 199 -5.93 9.71 -11.46
C HIS A 199 -5.72 11.21 -11.23
N GLN A 200 -6.74 11.85 -10.67
CA GLN A 200 -6.72 13.27 -10.29
C GLN A 200 -6.35 13.39 -8.81
N VAL A 201 -5.34 14.21 -8.53
CA VAL A 201 -4.84 14.47 -7.20
C VAL A 201 -5.48 15.76 -6.69
N TRP A 202 -6.53 15.59 -5.89
CA TRP A 202 -7.24 16.68 -5.22
C TRP A 202 -6.59 16.99 -3.86
N TRP A 203 -5.36 17.47 -3.92
CA TRP A 203 -4.56 17.96 -2.79
C TRP A 203 -4.38 19.47 -2.94
N PRO A 204 -3.96 20.20 -1.89
CA PRO A 204 -3.46 21.55 -2.05
C PRO A 204 -2.45 21.62 -3.19
N HIS A 205 -2.48 22.70 -3.98
CA HIS A 205 -1.51 22.88 -5.05
C HIS A 205 -0.09 23.00 -4.49
N PHE A 206 0.85 22.34 -5.16
CA PHE A 206 2.26 22.27 -4.73
C PHE A 206 3.19 22.60 -5.90
N ASP A 207 2.83 23.65 -6.63
CA ASP A 207 3.53 24.12 -7.84
C ASP A 207 4.61 25.16 -7.54
N ARG A 208 4.50 25.83 -6.38
CA ARG A 208 5.35 26.94 -5.95
C ARG A 208 5.70 26.78 -4.48
N GLU A 209 6.98 26.64 -4.16
CA GLU A 209 7.44 26.64 -2.78
C GLU A 209 7.29 28.05 -2.19
N VAL A 210 6.70 28.11 -1.00
CA VAL A 210 6.57 29.33 -0.18
C VAL A 210 7.79 29.47 0.73
N TYR A 211 8.31 28.35 1.24
CA TYR A 211 9.43 28.33 2.18
C TYR A 211 10.62 27.54 1.63
N SER A 212 11.82 28.04 1.95
CA SER A 212 13.10 27.42 1.61
C SER A 212 13.78 26.82 2.84
N ASP A 213 14.86 26.08 2.61
CA ASP A 213 15.71 25.60 3.70
C ASP A 213 16.25 26.76 4.53
N GLY A 214 16.26 26.60 5.86
CA GLY A 214 16.65 27.65 6.81
C GLY A 214 15.56 28.68 7.13
N ARG A 215 14.47 28.74 6.37
CA ARG A 215 13.34 29.65 6.56
C ARG A 215 12.01 28.89 6.60
N MET A 216 11.98 27.77 7.30
CA MET A 216 10.78 26.97 7.47
C MET A 216 9.89 27.50 8.60
N PRO A 217 8.58 27.20 8.59
CA PRO A 217 7.70 27.44 9.73
C PRO A 217 8.26 26.83 11.01
N TYR A 218 7.91 27.38 12.17
CA TYR A 218 8.32 26.86 13.48
C TYR A 218 7.13 26.64 14.39
N TRP A 219 7.26 25.72 15.34
CA TRP A 219 6.20 25.45 16.31
C TRP A 219 6.18 26.53 17.40
N ASP A 220 5.04 27.17 17.60
CA ASP A 220 4.80 28.08 18.70
C ASP A 220 4.02 27.38 19.82
N HIS A 221 4.61 27.36 21.02
CA HIS A 221 4.03 26.68 22.18
C HIS A 221 2.88 27.45 22.84
N GLN A 222 2.75 28.75 22.59
CA GLN A 222 1.65 29.54 23.16
C GLN A 222 0.38 29.35 22.32
N GLN A 223 0.51 29.48 21.00
CA GLN A 223 -0.59 29.34 20.05
C GLN A 223 -0.88 27.88 19.68
N GLN A 224 0.00 26.94 20.02
CA GLN A 224 -0.09 25.52 19.65
C GLN A 224 -0.25 25.33 18.13
N ARG A 225 0.45 26.16 17.35
CA ARG A 225 0.41 26.16 15.88
C ARG A 225 1.81 26.33 15.29
N PHE A 226 1.94 25.97 14.02
CA PHE A 226 3.11 26.36 13.24
C PHE A 226 2.91 27.78 12.71
N LEU A 227 3.90 28.64 12.92
CA LEU A 227 3.88 30.04 12.48
C LEU A 227 4.89 30.27 11.37
N ASP A 228 4.57 31.22 10.50
CA ASP A 228 5.47 31.78 9.51
C ASP A 228 6.67 32.45 10.23
N PRO A 229 7.92 32.19 9.81
CA PRO A 229 9.10 32.76 10.46
C PRO A 229 9.19 34.28 10.35
N ASP A 230 8.58 34.90 9.34
CA ASP A 230 8.66 36.33 9.05
C ASP A 230 7.44 37.09 9.54
N THR A 231 6.23 36.64 9.15
CA THR A 231 4.98 37.35 9.51
C THR A 231 4.50 37.00 10.91
N LYS A 232 4.98 35.88 11.47
CA LYS A 232 4.49 35.29 12.74
C LYS A 232 3.02 34.89 12.70
N GLU A 233 2.41 34.87 11.52
CA GLU A 233 1.03 34.44 11.34
C GLU A 233 0.94 32.91 11.30
N PRO A 234 -0.19 32.32 11.73
CA PRO A 234 -0.37 30.87 11.66
C PRO A 234 -0.41 30.34 10.24
N VAL A 235 0.40 29.32 9.97
CA VAL A 235 0.36 28.60 8.68
C VAL A 235 -0.93 27.78 8.59
N PRO A 236 -1.66 27.83 7.47
CA PRO A 236 -2.87 27.05 7.27
C PRO A 236 -2.64 25.55 7.41
N THR A 237 -3.55 24.86 8.08
CA THR A 237 -3.54 23.42 8.23
C THR A 237 -4.08 22.71 7.00
N TRP A 238 -3.70 21.45 6.83
CA TRP A 238 -4.23 20.58 5.79
C TRP A 238 -5.76 20.60 5.69
N THR A 239 -6.45 20.65 6.84
CA THR A 239 -7.90 20.69 6.87
C THR A 239 -8.42 22.04 6.41
N GLU A 240 -7.92 23.15 6.97
CA GLU A 240 -8.32 24.52 6.58
C GLU A 240 -8.10 24.76 5.08
N VAL A 241 -6.99 24.29 4.51
CA VAL A 241 -6.71 24.44 3.07
C VAL A 241 -7.68 23.60 2.24
N LEU A 242 -8.02 22.37 2.67
CA LEU A 242 -9.03 21.58 1.97
C LEU A 242 -10.42 22.20 2.05
N ASP A 243 -10.76 22.83 3.17
CA ASP A 243 -12.06 23.48 3.36
C ASP A 243 -12.15 24.76 2.50
N LEU A 244 -11.04 25.51 2.36
CA LEU A 244 -10.91 26.61 1.40
C LEU A 244 -11.00 26.12 -0.06
N MET A 245 -10.37 24.99 -0.38
CA MET A 245 -10.49 24.38 -1.71
C MET A 245 -11.94 23.99 -2.02
N ASP A 246 -12.68 23.50 -1.03
CA ASP A 246 -14.07 23.10 -1.18
C ASP A 246 -15.02 24.32 -1.37
N SER A 247 -14.58 25.55 -1.05
CA SER A 247 -15.34 26.78 -1.32
C SER A 247 -15.10 27.37 -2.71
N VAL A 248 -14.25 26.77 -3.53
CA VAL A 248 -13.94 27.22 -4.89
C VAL A 248 -14.72 26.37 -5.90
N ASP A 249 -15.59 27.01 -6.69
CA ASP A 249 -16.48 26.31 -7.63
C ASP A 249 -15.72 25.60 -8.77
N ASP A 250 -14.71 26.27 -9.35
CA ASP A 250 -13.93 25.78 -10.49
C ASP A 250 -12.47 25.48 -10.11
N LEU A 251 -12.29 24.54 -9.19
CA LEU A 251 -10.97 24.06 -8.80
C LEU A 251 -10.42 23.01 -9.78
N GLU A 252 -9.20 23.19 -10.28
CA GLU A 252 -8.46 22.15 -11.00
C GLU A 252 -7.68 21.24 -10.03
N PRO A 253 -7.42 19.97 -10.39
CA PRO A 253 -6.60 19.10 -9.56
C PRO A 253 -5.14 19.54 -9.56
N ALA A 254 -4.46 19.40 -8.43
CA ALA A 254 -3.02 19.71 -8.28
C ALA A 254 -2.13 18.87 -9.20
N HIS A 255 -2.57 17.67 -9.56
CA HIS A 255 -1.87 16.81 -10.52
C HIS A 255 -2.82 15.84 -11.22
N VAL A 256 -2.53 15.51 -12.48
CA VAL A 256 -3.23 14.43 -13.21
C VAL A 256 -2.20 13.48 -13.79
N ILE A 257 -2.24 12.23 -13.33
CA ILE A 257 -1.37 11.16 -13.81
C ILE A 257 -2.13 10.25 -14.79
N ARG A 258 -1.42 9.76 -15.82
CA ARG A 258 -1.90 8.81 -16.85
C ARG A 258 -0.82 7.78 -17.18
N PHE A 259 -1.19 6.70 -17.86
CA PHE A 259 -0.20 5.81 -18.48
C PHE A 259 0.38 6.43 -19.75
N GLY A 260 1.58 5.98 -20.12
CA GLY A 260 2.16 6.24 -21.43
C GLY A 260 1.38 5.54 -22.56
N THR A 261 1.67 5.94 -23.79
CA THR A 261 1.05 5.36 -25.00
C THR A 261 1.50 3.92 -25.25
N GLN A 262 2.66 3.54 -24.74
CA GLN A 262 3.25 2.20 -24.91
C GLN A 262 2.72 1.23 -23.86
N ILE A 263 1.84 0.33 -24.30
CA ILE A 263 1.30 -0.76 -23.50
C ILE A 263 1.51 -2.07 -24.28
N ASP A 264 2.18 -3.03 -23.65
CA ASP A 264 2.35 -4.38 -24.19
C ASP A 264 1.27 -5.31 -23.63
N VAL A 265 0.63 -6.07 -24.52
CA VAL A 265 -0.50 -6.96 -24.19
C VAL A 265 -0.31 -8.31 -24.88
N LYS A 266 0.07 -9.31 -24.10
CA LYS A 266 0.31 -10.67 -24.57
C LYS A 266 -0.75 -11.62 -24.04
N GLY A 267 -1.15 -12.58 -24.88
CA GLY A 267 -1.94 -13.72 -24.45
C GLY A 267 -0.97 -14.86 -24.15
N ILE A 268 -1.19 -15.57 -23.05
CA ILE A 268 -0.30 -16.63 -22.57
C ILE A 268 -1.13 -17.88 -22.32
N LEU A 269 -0.68 -19.01 -22.86
CA LEU A 269 -1.25 -20.32 -22.53
C LEU A 269 -0.39 -20.99 -21.45
N GLY A 270 -1.04 -21.52 -20.41
CA GLY A 270 -0.35 -22.25 -19.34
C GLY A 270 0.35 -23.51 -19.84
N GLY A 271 1.45 -23.90 -19.18
CA GLY A 271 2.24 -25.08 -19.54
C GLY A 271 3.12 -24.90 -20.79
N THR A 272 3.37 -23.66 -21.20
CA THR A 272 4.24 -23.35 -22.34
C THR A 272 5.54 -22.68 -21.86
N PRO A 273 6.65 -22.82 -22.61
CA PRO A 273 7.90 -22.10 -22.29
C PRO A 273 7.72 -20.58 -22.23
N GLU A 274 6.77 -20.04 -22.99
CA GLU A 274 6.42 -18.63 -22.93
C GLU A 274 5.81 -18.25 -21.58
N ALA A 275 4.95 -19.09 -21.00
CA ALA A 275 4.39 -18.87 -19.67
C ALA A 275 5.50 -18.83 -18.61
N ASP A 276 6.45 -19.77 -18.68
CA ASP A 276 7.57 -19.85 -17.73
C ASP A 276 8.45 -18.60 -17.79
N ARG A 277 8.76 -18.11 -18.99
CA ARG A 277 9.50 -16.85 -19.17
C ARG A 277 8.80 -15.65 -18.52
N HIS A 278 7.47 -15.55 -18.68
CA HIS A 278 6.70 -14.44 -18.12
C HIS A 278 6.47 -14.56 -16.61
N ILE A 279 6.35 -15.79 -16.08
CA ILE A 279 6.43 -16.05 -14.64
C ILE A 279 7.80 -15.60 -14.12
N GLY A 280 8.88 -15.83 -14.88
CA GLY A 280 10.20 -15.28 -14.60
C GLY A 280 10.17 -13.76 -14.39
N TYR A 281 9.51 -12.99 -15.27
CA TYR A 281 9.36 -11.55 -15.06
C TYR A 281 8.59 -11.20 -13.77
N LEU A 282 7.48 -11.88 -13.47
CA LEU A 282 6.72 -11.65 -12.24
C LEU A 282 7.49 -12.03 -10.98
N THR A 283 8.38 -13.01 -11.05
CA THR A 283 9.08 -13.56 -9.88
C THR A 283 10.48 -12.96 -9.69
N LYS A 284 11.09 -12.41 -10.74
CA LYS A 284 12.45 -11.85 -10.74
C LYS A 284 12.72 -10.84 -9.62
N TYR A 285 11.69 -10.14 -9.14
CA TYR A 285 11.82 -9.07 -8.13
C TYR A 285 11.07 -9.35 -6.83
N LEU A 286 10.65 -10.60 -6.63
CA LEU A 286 10.21 -11.06 -5.32
C LEU A 286 11.37 -11.03 -4.32
N THR A 287 12.60 -11.30 -4.78
CA THR A 287 13.78 -11.47 -3.93
C THR A 287 14.77 -10.30 -4.00
N LYS A 288 14.89 -9.58 -5.12
CA LYS A 288 15.84 -8.46 -5.27
C LYS A 288 15.42 -7.22 -4.48
N SER A 289 16.31 -6.50 -3.80
CA SER A 289 15.96 -5.22 -3.17
C SER A 289 15.64 -4.13 -4.21
N ILE A 290 15.00 -3.00 -3.83
CA ILE A 290 14.77 -1.89 -4.78
C ILE A 290 16.12 -1.25 -5.15
N SER A 291 16.98 -1.08 -4.16
CA SER A 291 18.29 -0.45 -4.27
C SER A 291 19.19 -1.18 -5.29
N GLU A 292 19.13 -2.52 -5.36
CA GLU A 292 19.84 -3.32 -6.37
C GLU A 292 19.36 -3.09 -7.81
N VAL A 293 18.10 -2.66 -8.02
CA VAL A 293 17.56 -2.47 -9.39
C VAL A 293 17.89 -1.08 -9.94
N ILE A 294 18.16 -0.12 -9.06
CA ILE A 294 18.41 1.29 -9.39
C ILE A 294 19.92 1.61 -9.28
N GLU A 295 20.78 0.59 -9.33
CA GLU A 295 22.22 0.82 -9.32
C GLU A 295 22.67 1.44 -10.66
N PRO A 296 23.21 2.68 -10.66
CA PRO A 296 23.58 3.37 -11.88
C PRO A 296 24.75 2.68 -12.57
N GLN A 297 24.61 2.43 -13.87
CA GLN A 297 25.64 1.78 -14.70
C GLN A 297 26.58 2.79 -15.39
N SER A 298 26.38 4.09 -15.15
CA SER A 298 27.17 5.18 -15.70
C SER A 298 27.09 6.40 -14.78
N GLN A 299 28.06 7.31 -14.87
CA GLN A 299 28.00 8.59 -14.12
C GLN A 299 26.75 9.40 -14.51
N ARG A 300 26.39 9.41 -15.80
CA ARG A 300 25.18 10.08 -16.29
C ARG A 300 23.90 9.53 -15.66
N ALA A 301 23.83 8.20 -15.47
CA ALA A 301 22.71 7.58 -14.78
C ALA A 301 22.69 7.93 -13.28
N ALA A 302 23.85 7.99 -12.64
CA ALA A 302 23.97 8.43 -11.25
C ALA A 302 23.46 9.88 -11.07
N ASP A 303 23.95 10.81 -11.90
CA ASP A 303 23.54 12.22 -11.89
C ASP A 303 22.04 12.38 -12.17
N HIS A 304 21.50 11.57 -13.10
CA HIS A 304 20.07 11.53 -13.38
C HIS A 304 19.26 11.13 -12.14
N TYR A 305 19.68 10.07 -11.44
CA TYR A 305 19.02 9.62 -10.22
C TYR A 305 19.16 10.63 -9.08
N ASP A 306 20.26 11.37 -9.00
CA ASP A 306 20.44 12.46 -8.04
C ASP A 306 19.47 13.62 -8.32
N ARG A 307 19.33 14.03 -9.58
CA ARG A 307 18.36 15.07 -9.98
C ARG A 307 16.92 14.63 -9.70
N LEU A 308 16.57 13.38 -10.02
CA LEU A 308 15.25 12.83 -9.72
C LEU A 308 14.99 12.77 -8.21
N HIS A 309 15.99 12.35 -7.43
CA HIS A 309 15.90 12.30 -5.98
C HIS A 309 15.73 13.69 -5.36
N ALA A 310 16.47 14.68 -5.85
CA ALA A 310 16.34 16.06 -5.41
C ALA A 310 14.91 16.59 -5.59
N GLU A 311 14.27 16.27 -6.72
CA GLU A 311 12.87 16.67 -6.95
C GLU A 311 11.86 15.86 -6.13
N LEU A 312 12.13 14.57 -5.90
CA LEU A 312 11.33 13.75 -4.97
C LEU A 312 11.42 14.26 -3.53
N CYS A 313 12.54 14.83 -3.10
CA CYS A 313 12.69 15.47 -1.79
C CYS A 313 11.85 16.75 -1.64
N ARG A 314 11.39 17.32 -2.75
CA ARG A 314 10.50 18.50 -2.78
C ARG A 314 9.05 18.15 -3.09
N THR A 315 8.77 16.96 -3.62
CA THR A 315 7.42 16.53 -3.98
C THR A 315 6.68 15.90 -2.79
N PRO A 316 5.53 16.42 -2.31
CA PRO A 316 4.78 15.81 -1.21
C PRO A 316 4.30 14.38 -1.53
N CYS A 317 4.54 13.41 -0.65
CA CYS A 317 4.23 12.00 -0.92
C CYS A 317 2.87 11.50 -0.36
N SER A 318 2.29 12.22 0.60
CA SER A 318 1.04 11.89 1.30
C SER A 318 0.47 13.11 2.03
N PRO A 319 -0.79 13.10 2.50
CA PRO A 319 -1.35 14.19 3.32
C PRO A 319 -0.59 14.48 4.61
N THR A 320 0.17 13.51 5.14
CA THR A 320 0.95 13.63 6.38
C THR A 320 2.42 13.96 6.11
N CYS A 321 2.78 14.25 4.87
CA CYS A 321 4.16 14.45 4.45
C CYS A 321 4.71 15.78 4.99
N GLY A 322 5.83 15.77 5.69
CA GLY A 322 6.47 16.99 6.20
C GLY A 322 6.92 17.99 5.12
N ILE A 323 6.97 17.55 3.86
CA ILE A 323 7.28 18.43 2.72
C ILE A 323 6.18 19.47 2.47
N TRP A 324 4.93 19.25 2.93
CA TRP A 324 3.85 20.24 2.83
C TRP A 324 4.19 21.60 3.43
N PHE A 325 5.05 21.62 4.45
CA PHE A 325 5.52 22.88 5.02
C PHE A 325 6.20 23.78 3.99
N ARG A 326 6.91 23.23 2.98
CA ARG A 326 7.49 24.04 1.89
C ARG A 326 6.44 24.81 1.10
N TYR A 327 5.22 24.29 1.04
CA TYR A 327 4.12 24.82 0.24
C TYR A 327 3.11 25.62 1.07
N GLY A 328 3.46 26.01 2.30
CA GLY A 328 2.56 26.79 3.15
C GLY A 328 1.40 26.00 3.73
N VAL A 329 1.54 24.68 3.87
CA VAL A 329 0.50 23.83 4.44
C VAL A 329 1.07 23.01 5.60
N VAL A 330 0.45 23.10 6.77
CA VAL A 330 0.76 22.19 7.88
C VAL A 330 0.18 20.81 7.56
N PRO A 331 1.00 19.74 7.45
CA PRO A 331 0.52 18.43 7.05
C PRO A 331 -0.46 17.84 8.07
N LYS A 332 -1.29 16.92 7.59
CA LYS A 332 -2.25 16.21 8.43
C LYS A 332 -1.53 15.52 9.59
N ASN A 333 -2.05 15.69 10.80
CA ASN A 333 -1.52 15.13 12.05
C ASN A 333 -0.12 15.67 12.44
N ALA A 334 0.30 16.83 11.94
CA ALA A 334 1.48 17.50 12.48
C ALA A 334 1.27 17.85 13.96
N LYS A 335 2.35 17.73 14.72
CA LYS A 335 2.46 18.04 16.15
C LYS A 335 3.74 18.83 16.41
N ALA A 336 3.93 19.37 17.62
CA ALA A 336 5.16 20.07 18.05
C ALA A 336 6.49 19.37 17.69
N LYS A 337 6.51 18.02 17.68
CA LYS A 337 7.71 17.23 17.33
C LYS A 337 7.94 17.06 15.82
N THR A 338 7.06 17.61 14.98
CA THR A 338 7.17 17.50 13.52
C THR A 338 8.21 18.49 13.05
N ILE A 339 9.20 18.00 12.29
CA ILE A 339 10.25 18.83 11.73
C ILE A 339 9.79 19.34 10.36
N PRO A 340 9.61 20.66 10.18
CA PRO A 340 9.16 21.23 8.93
C PRO A 340 10.12 20.95 7.77
N GLY A 341 9.58 20.64 6.60
CA GLY A 341 10.37 20.32 5.40
C GLY A 341 11.02 18.93 5.39
N VAL A 342 10.78 18.09 6.41
CA VAL A 342 11.39 16.76 6.53
C VAL A 342 10.34 15.65 6.55
N CYS A 343 10.47 14.68 5.65
CA CYS A 343 9.62 13.50 5.62
C CYS A 343 10.44 12.21 5.74
N LYS A 344 10.08 11.37 6.72
CA LYS A 344 10.71 10.05 6.95
C LYS A 344 10.20 8.94 6.01
N GLY A 345 9.27 9.29 5.11
CA GLY A 345 8.66 8.37 4.17
C GLY A 345 9.66 7.77 3.20
N LYS A 346 9.47 6.49 2.84
CA LYS A 346 10.37 5.80 1.90
C LYS A 346 10.48 6.51 0.55
N ALA A 347 9.47 7.28 0.14
CA ALA A 347 9.45 7.97 -1.15
C ALA A 347 10.58 8.99 -1.33
N HIS A 348 11.13 9.55 -0.25
CA HIS A 348 12.20 10.55 -0.31
C HIS A 348 13.59 9.97 -0.07
N ARG A 349 13.72 8.63 0.03
CA ARG A 349 15.02 7.98 0.15
C ARG A 349 15.63 7.81 -1.23
N ARG A 350 16.93 8.10 -1.35
CA ARG A 350 17.64 7.93 -2.62
C ARG A 350 17.53 6.51 -3.17
N GLU A 351 17.70 5.53 -2.30
CA GLU A 351 17.61 4.09 -2.60
C GLU A 351 16.28 3.63 -3.23
N THR A 352 15.18 4.37 -3.04
CA THR A 352 13.86 3.95 -3.53
C THR A 352 13.40 4.74 -4.75
N LEU A 353 13.99 5.90 -5.02
CA LEU A 353 13.55 6.88 -6.03
C LEU A 353 12.02 6.98 -6.13
N GLY A 354 11.34 7.15 -4.99
CA GLY A 354 9.89 7.36 -4.96
C GLY A 354 9.05 6.07 -5.00
N LEU A 355 9.64 4.90 -5.25
CA LEU A 355 8.97 3.61 -5.23
C LEU A 355 8.62 3.19 -3.79
N ARG A 356 7.46 3.65 -3.34
CA ARG A 356 6.92 3.35 -2.02
C ARG A 356 6.30 1.95 -1.95
N GLY A 357 6.52 1.26 -0.83
CA GLY A 357 5.61 0.20 -0.37
C GLY A 357 5.75 -1.17 -1.01
N ARG A 358 4.60 -1.83 -1.26
CA ARG A 358 4.48 -3.21 -1.76
C ARG A 358 4.69 -3.24 -3.26
N ARG A 359 5.79 -3.84 -3.71
CA ARG A 359 6.08 -4.07 -5.13
C ARG A 359 5.20 -5.15 -5.76
N VAL A 360 4.68 -6.04 -4.93
CA VAL A 360 3.83 -7.15 -5.38
C VAL A 360 2.39 -6.80 -5.04
N LEU A 361 1.58 -6.65 -6.07
CA LEU A 361 0.18 -6.29 -5.99
C LEU A 361 -0.64 -7.49 -6.47
N VAL A 362 -1.22 -8.21 -5.52
CA VAL A 362 -1.95 -9.45 -5.78
C VAL A 362 -3.43 -9.25 -5.47
N SER A 363 -4.29 -9.67 -6.39
CA SER A 363 -5.72 -9.76 -6.11
C SER A 363 -5.98 -10.75 -4.97
N ARG A 364 -6.88 -10.42 -4.03
CA ARG A 364 -7.19 -11.28 -2.87
C ARG A 364 -7.61 -12.71 -3.26
N LYS A 365 -8.21 -12.86 -4.44
CA LYS A 365 -8.72 -14.14 -4.95
C LYS A 365 -7.69 -14.93 -5.78
N TRP A 366 -6.45 -14.44 -5.91
CA TRP A 366 -5.42 -15.12 -6.69
C TRP A 366 -5.07 -16.50 -6.13
N THR A 367 -4.85 -16.57 -4.82
CA THR A 367 -4.55 -17.81 -4.10
C THR A 367 -5.80 -18.46 -3.52
N GLY A 368 -6.89 -17.68 -3.36
CA GLY A 368 -8.07 -18.12 -2.61
C GLY A 368 -7.87 -18.16 -1.10
N LYS A 369 -6.67 -17.79 -0.62
CA LYS A 369 -6.26 -17.82 0.79
C LYS A 369 -6.53 -16.48 1.48
N ASP A 370 -6.92 -16.54 2.76
CA ASP A 370 -7.04 -15.35 3.60
C ASP A 370 -5.70 -14.99 4.28
N LEU A 371 -5.68 -13.94 5.11
CA LEU A 371 -4.46 -13.50 5.77
C LEU A 371 -3.97 -14.48 6.84
N ALA A 372 -4.88 -15.25 7.45
CA ALA A 372 -4.54 -16.27 8.44
C ALA A 372 -3.91 -17.47 7.72
N ASP A 373 -4.49 -17.90 6.60
CA ASP A 373 -3.92 -18.95 5.75
C ASP A 373 -2.49 -18.59 5.30
N HIS A 374 -2.28 -17.35 4.82
CA HIS A 374 -0.96 -16.89 4.43
C HIS A 374 0.02 -16.76 5.61
N ARG A 375 -0.48 -16.52 6.83
CA ARG A 375 0.37 -16.51 8.04
C ARG A 375 0.77 -17.94 8.40
N ALA A 376 -0.15 -18.88 8.33
CA ALA A 376 0.11 -20.30 8.53
C ALA A 376 1.11 -20.84 7.50
N ASP A 377 0.90 -20.57 6.21
CA ASP A 377 1.84 -20.94 5.14
C ASP A 377 3.27 -20.45 5.40
N ARG A 378 3.42 -19.18 5.83
CA ARG A 378 4.75 -18.61 6.15
C ARG A 378 5.38 -19.26 7.37
N ALA A 379 4.58 -19.53 8.40
CA ALA A 379 5.07 -20.21 9.60
C ALA A 379 5.53 -21.62 9.27
N GLU A 380 4.74 -22.36 8.51
CA GLU A 380 5.06 -23.72 8.07
C GLU A 380 6.28 -23.75 7.15
N PHE A 381 6.39 -22.81 6.20
CA PHE A 381 7.58 -22.68 5.36
C PHE A 381 8.86 -22.44 6.18
N VAL A 382 8.81 -21.56 7.19
CA VAL A 382 9.96 -21.32 8.07
C VAL A 382 10.24 -22.56 8.91
N ARG A 383 9.22 -23.23 9.43
CA ARG A 383 9.35 -24.47 10.21
C ARG A 383 10.06 -25.56 9.40
N GLN A 384 9.58 -25.85 8.19
CA GLN A 384 10.21 -26.81 7.27
C GLN A 384 11.65 -26.42 6.95
N ARG A 385 11.90 -25.14 6.65
CA ARG A 385 13.26 -24.68 6.35
C ARG A 385 14.23 -24.86 7.53
N LEU A 386 13.78 -24.61 8.75
CA LEU A 386 14.59 -24.84 9.94
C LEU A 386 14.81 -26.34 10.19
N GLU A 387 13.78 -27.17 9.97
CA GLU A 387 13.86 -28.63 10.05
C GLU A 387 14.85 -29.22 9.05
N ASP A 388 14.85 -28.74 7.80
CA ASP A 388 15.82 -29.13 6.76
C ASP A 388 17.28 -28.87 7.20
N ALA A 389 17.49 -27.89 8.08
CA ALA A 389 18.79 -27.53 8.65
C ALA A 389 19.06 -28.20 10.02
N GLY A 390 18.22 -29.14 10.45
CA GLY A 390 18.32 -29.83 11.74
C GLY A 390 17.98 -28.96 12.95
N ILE A 391 17.31 -27.81 12.76
CA ILE A 391 16.94 -26.88 13.83
C ILE A 391 15.49 -27.14 14.24
N SER A 392 15.29 -27.90 15.32
CA SER A 392 13.98 -28.10 15.92
C SER A 392 13.60 -26.94 16.84
N LYS A 393 12.35 -26.48 16.77
CA LYS A 393 11.77 -25.52 17.73
C LYS A 393 10.85 -26.25 18.70
N ALA A 394 10.84 -25.80 19.96
CA ALA A 394 9.94 -26.34 20.97
C ALA A 394 8.48 -26.16 20.53
N GLU A 395 7.69 -27.23 20.62
CA GLU A 395 6.27 -27.17 20.32
C GLU A 395 5.52 -26.44 21.44
N THR A 396 4.91 -25.30 21.11
CA THR A 396 4.09 -24.52 22.05
C THR A 396 2.60 -24.78 21.89
N ALA A 397 2.21 -25.84 21.17
CA ALA A 397 0.81 -26.13 20.82
C ALA A 397 -0.09 -26.35 22.04
N ASN A 398 0.49 -26.75 23.18
CA ASN A 398 -0.22 -27.06 24.41
C ASN A 398 -0.19 -25.90 25.44
N TRP A 399 0.36 -24.74 25.07
CA TRP A 399 0.50 -23.62 26.01
C TRP A 399 -0.72 -22.71 25.93
N THR A 400 -1.30 -22.38 27.09
CA THR A 400 -2.26 -21.28 27.21
C THR A 400 -1.50 -20.04 27.66
N ILE A 401 -1.40 -19.04 26.79
CA ILE A 401 -0.72 -17.78 27.09
C ILE A 401 -1.78 -16.76 27.50
N SER A 402 -1.72 -16.30 28.75
CA SER A 402 -2.52 -15.19 29.28
C SER A 402 -1.66 -13.94 29.51
N PRO A 403 -2.24 -12.73 29.44
CA PRO A 403 -1.55 -11.53 29.91
C PRO A 403 -1.13 -11.69 31.37
N ALA A 404 0.01 -11.10 31.73
CA ALA A 404 0.40 -11.04 33.14
C ALA A 404 -0.44 -9.99 33.89
N GLU A 405 -0.73 -10.25 35.16
CA GLU A 405 -1.49 -9.33 36.00
C GLU A 405 -0.68 -8.06 36.32
N PRO A 406 -1.32 -6.88 36.44
CA PRO A 406 -0.64 -5.66 36.85
C PRO A 406 0.05 -5.83 38.21
N GLY A 407 1.38 -5.64 38.24
CA GLY A 407 2.18 -5.72 39.47
C GLY A 407 2.66 -7.12 39.86
N ASP A 408 2.52 -8.13 39.00
CA ASP A 408 3.08 -9.47 39.24
C ASP A 408 4.61 -9.40 39.45
N PRO A 409 5.12 -9.76 40.64
CA PRO A 409 6.55 -9.66 40.96
C PRO A 409 7.42 -10.63 40.15
N ASN A 410 6.82 -11.62 39.49
CA ASN A 410 7.53 -12.58 38.63
C ASN A 410 7.71 -12.07 37.20
N VAL A 411 7.11 -10.92 36.84
CA VAL A 411 7.27 -10.31 35.52
C VAL A 411 8.52 -9.43 35.52
N PRO A 412 9.52 -9.73 34.67
CA PRO A 412 10.69 -8.87 34.56
C PRO A 412 10.31 -7.44 34.14
N PRO A 413 11.12 -6.43 34.52
CA PRO A 413 10.94 -5.06 34.03
C PRO A 413 10.85 -5.00 32.50
N ARG A 414 10.11 -4.02 31.98
CA ARG A 414 9.84 -3.88 30.55
C ARG A 414 11.13 -3.82 29.72
N GLU A 415 12.15 -3.16 30.23
CA GLU A 415 13.47 -3.04 29.61
C GLU A 415 14.13 -4.42 29.45
N HIS A 416 14.02 -5.29 30.46
CA HIS A 416 14.55 -6.66 30.42
C HIS A 416 13.78 -7.54 29.43
N LEU A 417 12.46 -7.41 29.37
CA LEU A 417 11.63 -8.10 28.36
C LEU A 417 12.00 -7.67 26.94
N ILE A 418 12.20 -6.36 26.72
CA ILE A 418 12.65 -5.83 25.43
C ILE A 418 14.03 -6.40 25.06
N MET A 419 14.99 -6.39 25.99
CA MET A 419 16.33 -6.96 25.76
C MET A 419 16.28 -8.46 25.45
N SER A 420 15.43 -9.22 26.16
CA SER A 420 15.22 -10.65 25.91
C SER A 420 14.61 -10.91 24.53
N MET A 421 13.61 -10.10 24.12
CA MET A 421 13.02 -10.16 22.78
C MET A 421 14.04 -9.82 21.68
N VAL A 422 14.91 -8.83 21.91
CA VAL A 422 15.99 -8.48 20.97
C VAL A 422 16.96 -9.65 20.82
N SER A 423 17.42 -10.24 21.93
CA SER A 423 18.30 -11.41 21.91
C SER A 423 17.67 -12.59 21.18
N GLN A 424 16.39 -12.88 21.46
CA GLN A 424 15.65 -13.94 20.80
C GLN A 424 15.54 -13.70 19.28
N LYS A 425 15.27 -12.46 18.87
CA LYS A 425 15.19 -12.10 17.45
C LYS A 425 16.54 -12.26 16.74
N ILE A 426 17.64 -11.84 17.38
CA ILE A 426 19.00 -12.05 16.84
C ILE A 426 19.28 -13.54 16.65
N ALA A 427 18.93 -14.37 17.64
CA ALA A 427 19.09 -15.82 17.54
C ALA A 427 18.24 -16.43 16.40
N TRP A 428 16.98 -16.02 16.26
CA TRP A 428 16.12 -16.47 15.17
C TRP A 428 16.62 -16.05 13.78
N ASP A 429 17.09 -14.80 13.65
CA ASP A 429 17.67 -14.32 12.40
C ASP A 429 18.91 -15.17 12.04
N ALA A 430 19.79 -15.45 13.00
CA ALA A 430 20.99 -16.29 12.80
C ALA A 430 20.65 -17.76 12.44
N GLU A 431 19.65 -18.37 13.10
CA GLU A 431 19.16 -19.70 12.76
C GLU A 431 18.58 -19.76 11.35
N TYR A 432 17.75 -18.77 10.99
CA TYR A 432 17.15 -18.72 9.66
C TYR A 432 18.21 -18.48 8.57
N THR A 433 19.20 -17.63 8.81
CA THR A 433 20.34 -17.46 7.90
C THR A 433 21.13 -18.76 7.72
N ARG A 434 21.43 -19.48 8.81
CA ARG A 434 22.07 -20.81 8.71
C ARG A 434 21.25 -21.78 7.87
N ALA A 435 19.93 -21.81 8.08
CA ALA A 435 19.04 -22.66 7.31
C ALA A 435 18.97 -22.27 5.82
N GLN A 436 19.07 -20.99 5.49
CA GLN A 436 19.19 -20.54 4.10
C GLN A 436 20.50 -20.99 3.44
N LEU A 437 21.62 -20.89 4.16
CA LEU A 437 22.93 -21.31 3.67
C LEU A 437 22.96 -22.83 3.40
N ALA A 438 22.47 -23.64 4.35
CA ALA A 438 22.38 -25.09 4.19
C ALA A 438 21.52 -25.49 2.97
N ALA A 439 20.38 -24.81 2.77
CA ALA A 439 19.52 -25.06 1.61
C ALA A 439 20.19 -24.68 0.28
N ALA A 440 21.00 -23.61 0.26
CA ALA A 440 21.76 -23.19 -0.92
C ALA A 440 22.87 -24.20 -1.27
N GLU A 441 23.57 -24.74 -0.27
CA GLU A 441 24.59 -25.79 -0.45
C GLU A 441 23.97 -27.09 -0.99
N ALA A 442 22.81 -27.50 -0.44
CA ALA A 442 22.08 -28.67 -0.92
C ALA A 442 21.62 -28.53 -2.38
N THR A 443 21.27 -27.32 -2.84
CA THR A 443 20.89 -27.07 -4.24
C THR A 443 22.08 -26.89 -5.19
N ALA A 444 23.27 -26.56 -4.67
CA ALA A 444 24.50 -26.45 -5.46
C ALA A 444 25.19 -27.81 -5.73
N THR A 445 24.82 -28.86 -4.99
CA THR A 445 25.34 -30.21 -5.19
C THR A 445 24.59 -30.90 -6.35
N PRO A 446 25.23 -31.28 -7.46
CA PRO A 446 24.54 -31.99 -8.54
C PRO A 446 24.11 -33.39 -8.06
N PRO A 447 22.97 -33.93 -8.53
CA PRO A 447 22.54 -35.26 -8.16
C PRO A 447 23.58 -36.29 -8.63
N ASP A 448 24.06 -37.11 -7.70
CA ASP A 448 24.97 -38.22 -7.94
C ASP A 448 24.29 -39.23 -8.87
N VAL A 449 24.65 -39.23 -10.16
CA VAL A 449 24.20 -40.23 -11.11
C VAL A 449 25.01 -41.50 -10.86
N GLN A 450 24.57 -42.30 -9.88
CA GLN A 450 25.09 -43.63 -9.66
C GLN A 450 24.83 -44.50 -10.90
N HIS A 451 25.84 -44.64 -11.74
CA HIS A 451 25.89 -45.66 -12.78
C HIS A 451 26.07 -47.02 -12.10
N GLY A 452 24.96 -47.77 -11.95
CA GLY A 452 25.03 -49.20 -11.64
C GLY A 452 25.67 -49.96 -12.82
N PRO A 453 26.62 -50.88 -12.59
CA PRO A 453 27.28 -51.59 -13.67
C PRO A 453 26.34 -52.65 -14.26
N THR A 454 25.95 -52.46 -15.52
CA THR A 454 25.31 -53.50 -16.33
C THR A 454 26.39 -54.46 -16.86
N ASN A 455 26.54 -55.60 -16.20
CA ASN A 455 27.25 -56.75 -16.76
C ASN A 455 26.43 -57.34 -17.91
N HIS A 456 26.81 -57.05 -19.15
CA HIS A 456 26.45 -57.87 -20.30
C HIS A 456 27.62 -58.79 -20.67
N ALA A 457 27.41 -60.09 -20.43
CA ALA A 457 28.17 -61.16 -21.04
C ALA A 457 27.93 -61.16 -22.56
N ALA A 458 29.00 -61.33 -23.33
CA ALA A 458 28.95 -61.71 -24.73
C ALA A 458 29.86 -62.92 -24.93
N ALA A 459 29.28 -63.97 -25.52
CA ALA A 459 29.97 -64.92 -26.37
C ALA A 459 30.06 -64.32 -27.79
#